data_AF-A0A2V8VGB4-F1
#
_entry.id   AF-A0A2V8VGB4-F1
#
_cell.length_a   1.000
_cell.length_b   1.000
_cell.length_c   1.000
_cell.angle_alpha   90.00
_cell.angle_beta   90.00
_cell.angle_gamma   90.00
#
_symmetry.space_group_name_H-M   'P 1'
#
loop_
_entity.id
_entity.type
_entity.pdbx_description
1 polymer ?
#
loop_
_entity_poly.entity_id
_entity_poly.type
_entity_poly.pdbx_seq_one_letter_code
_entity_poly.pdbx_strand_id
1 'polypeptide(L)'
;MSGARTDSQTLPVEPAAPGIFVVLNQDYSINSTANPAAPNSVVILYATGEGQTDPAGVDGKIATAVWPKPRLPVTLAIGGNAAKVLYAGAAPYLIAGAMQINARLPAASPAGTPLSVRLNVGGHFSQDGVSVVVRK
;
A
#
# COMPACT_ATOMS: atom_id res chain seq x y z
N MET A 1 -13.79 7.64 -52.09
CA MET A 1 -13.23 6.85 -50.95
C MET A 1 -13.43 7.68 -49.69
N SER A 2 -14.38 7.30 -48.83
CA SER A 2 -14.72 8.03 -47.59
C SER A 2 -14.00 7.37 -46.43
N GLY A 3 -13.02 8.04 -45.83
CA GLY A 3 -12.36 7.58 -44.61
C GLY A 3 -13.29 7.81 -43.42
N ALA A 4 -13.93 6.74 -42.93
CA ALA A 4 -14.64 6.78 -41.67
C ALA A 4 -13.61 7.01 -40.55
N ARG A 5 -13.78 8.10 -39.79
CA ARG A 5 -13.05 8.28 -38.52
C ARG A 5 -13.41 7.09 -37.64
N THR A 6 -12.42 6.28 -37.29
CA THR A 6 -12.56 5.21 -36.31
C THR A 6 -12.99 5.81 -34.98
N ASP A 7 -13.97 5.17 -34.36
CA ASP A 7 -14.51 5.54 -33.05
C ASP A 7 -13.38 5.55 -32.02
N SER A 8 -13.18 6.69 -31.36
CA SER A 8 -12.16 6.82 -30.33
C SER A 8 -12.66 6.14 -29.07
N GLN A 9 -12.29 4.88 -28.88
CA GLN A 9 -12.50 4.19 -27.62
C GLN A 9 -11.60 4.83 -26.57
N THR A 10 -12.19 5.64 -25.68
CA THR A 10 -11.48 6.19 -24.53
C THR A 10 -11.37 5.08 -23.49
N LEU A 11 -10.25 4.37 -23.48
CA LEU A 11 -9.95 3.45 -22.39
C LEU A 11 -9.72 4.30 -21.12
N PRO A 12 -10.53 4.15 -20.06
CA PRO A 12 -10.24 4.83 -18.82
C PRO A 12 -8.92 4.29 -18.29
N VAL A 13 -7.94 5.18 -18.09
CA VAL A 13 -6.73 4.86 -17.34
C VAL A 13 -7.09 5.04 -15.88
N GLU A 14 -7.10 3.94 -15.13
CA GLU A 14 -7.32 4.00 -13.68
C GLU A 14 -6.21 4.83 -13.03
N PRO A 15 -6.54 5.82 -12.19
CA PRO A 15 -5.55 6.71 -11.61
C PRO A 15 -4.68 6.03 -10.54
N ALA A 16 -5.10 4.87 -10.02
CA ALA A 16 -4.33 3.99 -9.14
C ALA A 16 -4.86 2.55 -9.22
N ALA A 17 -4.00 1.57 -8.91
CA ALA A 17 -4.34 0.15 -8.84
C ALA A 17 -3.50 -0.52 -7.75
N PRO A 18 -3.77 -0.23 -6.46
CA PRO A 18 -2.86 -0.59 -5.39
C PRO A 18 -2.80 -2.10 -5.18
N GLY A 19 -1.61 -2.64 -4.89
CA GLY A 19 -1.46 -4.04 -4.52
C GLY A 19 -0.39 -4.24 -3.46
N ILE A 20 -0.70 -4.96 -2.38
CA ILE A 20 0.25 -5.27 -1.32
C ILE A 20 0.95 -6.58 -1.64
N PHE A 21 2.28 -6.61 -1.53
CA PHE A 21 3.08 -7.82 -1.78
C PHE A 21 3.86 -8.32 -0.56
N VAL A 22 4.09 -7.49 0.46
CA VAL A 22 4.76 -7.89 1.72
C VAL A 22 4.17 -7.15 2.91
N VAL A 23 4.08 -7.84 4.06
CA VAL A 23 3.75 -7.28 5.38
C VAL A 23 4.82 -7.70 6.39
N LEU A 24 5.42 -6.74 7.08
CA LEU A 24 6.43 -6.93 8.12
C LEU A 24 5.96 -6.34 9.44
N ASN A 25 6.54 -6.85 10.53
CA ASN A 25 6.45 -6.26 11.86
C ASN A 25 7.38 -5.02 11.97
N GLN A 26 7.24 -4.25 13.05
CA GLN A 26 8.08 -3.06 13.31
C GLN A 26 9.59 -3.33 13.36
N ASP A 27 9.99 -4.57 13.61
CA ASP A 27 11.38 -5.03 13.66
C ASP A 27 11.86 -5.62 12.31
N TYR A 28 11.12 -5.38 11.23
CA TYR A 28 11.37 -5.86 9.86
C TYR A 28 11.24 -7.38 9.65
N SER A 29 10.82 -8.12 10.67
CA SER A 29 10.55 -9.54 10.54
C SER A 29 9.23 -9.78 9.79
N ILE A 30 9.13 -10.88 9.02
CA ILE A 30 7.91 -11.20 8.24
C ILE A 30 6.74 -11.46 9.20
N ASN A 31 5.63 -10.74 9.00
CA ASN A 31 4.44 -10.98 9.79
C ASN A 31 3.82 -12.33 9.42
N SER A 32 3.60 -13.18 10.42
CA SER A 32 2.99 -14.50 10.25
C SER A 32 2.43 -15.00 11.58
N THR A 33 1.77 -16.15 11.60
CA THR A 33 1.34 -16.80 12.84
C THR A 33 2.52 -17.21 13.73
N ALA A 34 3.66 -17.55 13.14
CA ALA A 34 4.91 -17.86 13.87
C ALA A 34 5.61 -16.60 14.40
N ASN A 35 5.32 -15.45 13.80
CA ASN A 35 5.96 -14.18 14.12
C ASN A 35 4.95 -13.02 14.07
N PRO A 36 4.03 -12.97 15.05
CA PRO A 36 2.96 -11.98 15.05
C PRO A 36 3.43 -10.62 15.56
N ALA A 37 2.81 -9.55 15.06
CA ALA A 37 3.08 -8.19 15.48
C ALA A 37 2.65 -7.97 16.94
N ALA A 38 3.39 -7.17 17.71
CA ALA A 38 2.95 -6.80 19.05
C ALA A 38 1.68 -5.91 19.00
N PRO A 39 0.78 -5.98 20.00
CA PRO A 39 -0.33 -5.04 20.11
C PRO A 39 0.16 -3.59 20.10
N ASN A 40 -0.60 -2.67 19.50
CA ASN A 40 -0.26 -1.24 19.35
C ASN A 40 1.05 -0.94 18.61
N SER A 41 1.73 -1.95 18.04
CA SER A 41 2.94 -1.76 17.25
C SER A 41 2.64 -1.22 15.85
N VAL A 42 3.72 -0.93 15.13
CA VAL A 42 3.66 -0.55 13.71
C VAL A 42 3.87 -1.80 12.85
N VAL A 43 3.14 -1.85 11.75
CA VAL A 43 3.36 -2.80 10.67
C VAL A 43 3.86 -2.04 9.44
N ILE A 44 4.74 -2.67 8.68
CA ILE A 44 5.34 -2.12 7.48
C ILE A 44 4.80 -2.92 6.30
N LEU A 45 4.12 -2.25 5.37
CA LEU A 45 3.58 -2.87 4.17
C LEU A 45 4.35 -2.35 2.98
N TYR A 46 4.67 -3.24 2.05
CA TYR A 46 5.15 -2.85 0.73
C TYR A 46 4.07 -3.12 -0.30
N ALA A 47 3.81 -2.10 -1.12
CA ALA A 47 2.78 -2.09 -2.14
C ALA A 47 3.28 -1.45 -3.43
N THR A 48 2.53 -1.63 -4.51
CA THR A 48 2.70 -0.91 -5.79
C THR A 48 1.36 -0.31 -6.21
N GLY A 49 1.35 0.45 -7.31
CA GLY A 49 0.11 0.92 -7.94
C GLY A 49 -0.52 2.12 -7.24
N GLU A 50 0.30 2.93 -6.59
CA GLU A 50 -0.09 4.16 -5.88
C GLU A 50 -0.50 5.31 -6.80
N GLY A 51 -0.34 5.14 -8.12
CA GLY A 51 -0.61 6.16 -9.11
C GLY A 51 0.48 7.23 -9.15
N GLN A 52 0.12 8.44 -9.56
CA GLN A 52 1.07 9.54 -9.68
C GLN A 52 1.62 9.97 -8.32
N THR A 53 2.94 10.10 -8.22
CA THR A 53 3.65 10.60 -7.04
C THR A 53 4.13 12.04 -7.20
N ASP A 54 4.53 12.65 -6.09
CA ASP A 54 5.15 13.98 -6.03
C ASP A 54 6.44 13.95 -5.19
N PRO A 55 7.63 14.29 -5.75
CA PRO A 55 7.86 14.57 -7.18
C PRO A 55 7.56 13.35 -8.05
N ALA A 56 7.23 13.57 -9.32
CA ALA A 56 6.97 12.48 -10.25
C ALA A 56 8.15 11.49 -10.28
N GLY A 57 7.86 10.19 -10.22
CA GLY A 57 8.87 9.17 -10.44
C GLY A 57 9.55 9.39 -11.80
N VAL A 58 10.88 9.45 -11.81
CA VAL A 58 11.67 9.42 -13.04
C VAL A 58 12.11 7.97 -13.23
N ASP A 59 11.74 7.36 -14.35
CA ASP A 59 12.09 5.98 -14.70
C ASP A 59 13.59 5.71 -14.46
N GLY A 60 13.91 4.62 -13.77
CA GLY A 60 15.29 4.14 -13.59
C GLY A 60 16.14 4.83 -12.51
N LYS A 61 15.57 5.72 -11.66
CA LYS A 61 16.30 6.31 -10.53
C LYS A 61 15.76 5.87 -9.17
N ILE A 62 16.69 5.49 -8.28
CA ILE A 62 16.40 5.24 -6.86
C ILE A 62 16.04 6.58 -6.20
N ALA A 63 14.94 6.62 -5.45
CA ALA A 63 14.55 7.77 -4.63
C ALA A 63 15.62 8.01 -3.55
N THR A 64 16.54 8.95 -3.78
CA THR A 64 17.74 9.12 -2.94
C THR A 64 17.83 10.47 -2.21
N ALA A 65 16.87 11.38 -2.36
CA ALA A 65 16.90 12.69 -1.67
C ALA A 65 15.53 13.26 -1.23
N VAL A 66 14.45 13.00 -1.98
CA VAL A 66 13.07 13.31 -1.58
C VAL A 66 12.26 12.06 -1.88
N TRP A 67 11.59 11.48 -0.88
CA TRP A 67 10.77 10.29 -1.06
C TRP A 67 9.46 10.67 -1.76
N PRO A 68 9.23 10.28 -3.04
CA PRO A 68 7.98 10.58 -3.71
C PRO A 68 6.78 10.08 -2.91
N LYS A 69 5.75 10.90 -2.74
CA LYS A 69 4.51 10.50 -2.06
C LYS A 69 3.36 10.39 -3.07
N PRO A 70 2.42 9.46 -2.90
CA PRO A 70 1.22 9.43 -3.72
C PRO A 70 0.48 10.77 -3.63
N ARG A 71 0.03 11.28 -4.78
CA ARG A 71 -0.85 12.48 -4.82
C ARG A 71 -2.24 12.18 -4.28
N LEU A 72 -2.67 10.93 -4.41
CA LEU A 72 -3.96 10.46 -3.94
C LEU A 72 -3.89 10.13 -2.44
N PRO A 73 -4.98 10.34 -1.67
CA PRO A 73 -5.04 9.97 -0.26
C PRO A 73 -4.81 8.47 -0.07
N VAL A 74 -3.95 8.11 0.90
CA VAL A 74 -3.68 6.73 1.27
C VAL A 74 -4.34 6.42 2.61
N THR A 75 -5.22 5.41 2.64
CA THR A 75 -5.83 4.90 3.87
C THR A 75 -5.68 3.40 3.96
N LEU A 76 -5.66 2.86 5.19
CA LEU A 76 -5.48 1.44 5.45
C LEU A 76 -6.53 0.97 6.44
N ALA A 77 -7.17 -0.16 6.14
CA ALA A 77 -8.04 -0.88 7.06
C ALA A 77 -7.39 -2.19 7.48
N ILE A 78 -7.45 -2.50 8.78
CA ILE A 78 -6.95 -3.73 9.40
C ILE A 78 -8.07 -4.35 10.23
N GLY A 79 -8.48 -5.57 9.88
CA GLY A 79 -9.60 -6.26 10.51
C GLY A 79 -10.92 -5.48 10.41
N GLY A 80 -11.13 -4.76 9.29
CA GLY A 80 -12.28 -3.89 9.07
C GLY A 80 -12.23 -2.52 9.76
N ASN A 81 -11.20 -2.25 10.58
CA ASN A 81 -11.05 -0.98 11.30
C ASN A 81 -10.00 -0.09 10.63
N ALA A 82 -10.24 1.23 10.61
CA ALA A 82 -9.25 2.18 10.13
C ALA A 82 -7.96 2.13 10.98
N ALA A 83 -6.82 1.94 10.32
CA ALA A 83 -5.50 1.98 10.93
C ALA A 83 -4.86 3.36 10.72
N LYS A 84 -4.11 3.84 11.72
CA LYS A 84 -3.41 5.12 11.62
C LYS A 84 -2.19 4.97 10.73
N VAL A 85 -2.24 5.53 9.52
CA VAL A 85 -1.09 5.61 8.61
C VAL A 85 -0.10 6.66 9.12
N LEU A 86 1.13 6.23 9.39
CA LEU A 86 2.24 7.07 9.87
C LEU A 86 3.16 7.50 8.73
N TYR A 87 3.25 6.68 7.69
CA TYR A 87 4.01 6.96 6.48
C TYR A 87 3.35 6.26 5.30
N ALA A 88 3.31 6.93 4.15
CA ALA A 88 2.99 6.37 2.84
C ALA A 88 3.80 7.14 1.79
N GLY A 89 4.64 6.44 1.05
CA GLY A 89 5.57 7.04 0.10
C GLY A 89 6.53 6.02 -0.47
N ALA A 90 7.42 6.45 -1.34
CA ALA A 90 8.42 5.59 -1.94
C ALA A 90 9.15 4.78 -0.87
N ALA A 91 9.30 3.50 -1.14
CA ALA A 91 10.03 2.58 -0.29
C ALA A 91 11.54 2.84 -0.44
N PRO A 92 12.26 3.16 0.65
CA PRO A 92 13.71 3.24 0.64
C PRO A 92 14.37 2.01 0.04
N TYR A 93 15.30 2.26 -0.91
CA TYR A 93 16.13 1.23 -1.56
C TYR A 93 15.38 0.23 -2.46
N LEU A 94 14.07 0.39 -2.67
CA LEU A 94 13.33 -0.37 -3.66
C LEU A 94 13.22 0.38 -4.99
N ILE A 95 12.86 -0.35 -6.05
CA ILE A 95 12.63 0.18 -7.40
C ILE A 95 11.53 1.25 -7.41
N ALA A 96 11.59 2.16 -8.39
CA ALA A 96 10.52 3.13 -8.62
C ALA A 96 9.17 2.40 -8.82
N GLY A 97 8.09 2.94 -8.24
CA GLY A 97 6.77 2.31 -8.21
C GLY A 97 6.53 1.35 -7.04
N ALA A 98 7.50 1.20 -6.12
CA ALA A 98 7.29 0.56 -4.83
C ALA A 98 7.01 1.61 -3.75
N MET A 99 5.88 1.46 -3.07
CA MET A 99 5.44 2.26 -1.94
C MET A 99 5.61 1.47 -0.64
N GLN A 100 6.17 2.11 0.38
CA GLN A 100 6.14 1.63 1.75
C GLN A 100 5.03 2.36 2.53
N ILE A 101 4.28 1.60 3.32
CA ILE A 101 3.29 2.12 4.26
C ILE A 101 3.69 1.68 5.67
N ASN A 102 3.81 2.63 6.59
CA ASN A 102 3.91 2.32 8.02
C ASN A 102 2.57 2.64 8.66
N ALA A 103 1.91 1.65 9.25
CA ALA A 103 0.62 1.84 9.89
C ALA A 103 0.63 1.29 11.32
N ARG A 104 0.02 2.03 12.26
CA ARG A 104 -0.18 1.55 13.62
C ARG A 104 -1.38 0.63 13.67
N LEU A 105 -1.21 -0.54 14.28
CA LEU A 105 -2.30 -1.46 14.56
C LEU A 105 -3.37 -0.79 15.43
N PRO A 106 -4.67 -0.92 15.10
CA PRO A 106 -5.76 -0.49 15.96
C PRO A 106 -5.66 -1.10 17.37
N ALA A 107 -5.96 -0.31 18.41
CA ALA A 107 -5.81 -0.76 19.80
C ALA A 107 -6.70 -1.97 20.16
N ALA A 108 -7.83 -2.13 19.46
CA ALA A 108 -8.78 -3.22 19.64
C ALA A 108 -8.58 -4.36 18.62
N SER A 109 -7.42 -4.45 17.96
CA SER A 109 -7.13 -5.54 17.02
C SER A 109 -7.19 -6.91 17.74
N PRO A 110 -8.06 -7.83 17.30
CA PRO A 110 -8.12 -9.18 17.87
C PRO A 110 -6.79 -9.89 17.73
N ALA A 111 -6.36 -10.56 18.80
CA ALA A 111 -5.09 -11.27 18.83
C ALA A 111 -5.23 -12.74 18.42
N GLY A 112 -4.16 -13.30 17.87
CA GLY A 112 -4.04 -14.73 17.56
C GLY A 112 -4.75 -15.18 16.29
N THR A 113 -5.53 -14.32 15.62
CA THR A 113 -6.14 -14.60 14.32
C THR A 113 -5.62 -13.65 13.24
N PRO A 114 -5.48 -14.09 11.97
CA PRO A 114 -5.18 -13.19 10.88
C PRO A 114 -6.30 -12.17 10.67
N LEU A 115 -5.94 -10.90 10.68
CA LEU A 115 -6.84 -9.77 10.40
C LEU A 115 -6.65 -9.37 8.94
N SER A 116 -7.75 -9.21 8.19
CA SER A 116 -7.68 -8.76 6.79
C SER A 116 -7.06 -7.37 6.69
N VAL A 117 -6.28 -7.15 5.65
CA VAL A 117 -5.65 -5.86 5.35
C VAL A 117 -6.17 -5.38 4.01
N ARG A 118 -6.69 -4.15 3.97
CA ARG A 118 -7.14 -3.52 2.73
C ARG A 118 -6.56 -2.12 2.61
N LEU A 119 -5.77 -1.91 1.57
CA LEU A 119 -5.19 -0.62 1.20
C LEU A 119 -6.16 0.11 0.27
N ASN A 120 -6.32 1.42 0.48
CA ASN A 120 -7.06 2.30 -0.39
C ASN A 120 -6.17 3.47 -0.80
N VAL A 121 -6.07 3.70 -2.11
CA VAL A 121 -5.40 4.86 -2.70
C VAL A 121 -6.41 5.61 -3.56
N GLY A 122 -6.86 6.78 -3.10
CA GLY A 122 -7.76 7.65 -3.85
C GLY A 122 -9.13 7.05 -4.22
N GLY A 123 -9.60 6.02 -3.53
CA GLY A 123 -10.83 5.29 -3.84
C GLY A 123 -10.60 3.92 -4.49
N HIS A 124 -9.37 3.59 -4.86
CA HIS A 124 -8.99 2.30 -5.45
C HIS A 124 -8.48 1.36 -4.36
N PHE A 125 -9.05 0.17 -4.28
CA PHE A 125 -8.73 -0.80 -3.23
C PHE A 125 -7.76 -1.87 -3.71
N SER A 126 -6.90 -2.34 -2.81
CA SER A 126 -6.07 -3.50 -3.04
C SER A 126 -6.88 -4.79 -3.10
N GLN A 127 -6.27 -5.83 -3.68
CA GLN A 127 -6.82 -7.17 -3.66
C GLN A 127 -7.01 -7.69 -2.23
N ASP A 128 -7.99 -8.57 -2.05
CA ASP A 128 -8.18 -9.32 -0.82
C ASP A 128 -7.12 -10.43 -0.68
N GLY A 129 -7.02 -11.00 0.53
CA GLY A 129 -6.13 -12.13 0.83
C GLY A 129 -4.84 -11.76 1.57
N VAL A 130 -4.56 -10.46 1.73
CA VAL A 130 -3.48 -10.00 2.61
C VAL A 130 -3.99 -9.87 4.04
N SER A 131 -3.18 -10.32 5.00
CA SER A 131 -3.55 -10.29 6.41
C SER A 131 -2.37 -9.90 7.29
N VAL A 132 -2.69 -9.53 8.53
CA VAL A 132 -1.72 -9.29 9.60
C VAL A 132 -2.13 -10.08 10.84
N VAL A 133 -1.18 -10.70 11.50
CA VAL A 133 -1.39 -11.42 12.76
C VAL A 133 -0.87 -10.58 13.91
N VAL A 134 -1.68 -10.44 14.96
CA VAL A 134 -1.33 -9.74 16.20
C VAL A 134 -1.11 -10.75 17.32
N ARG A 135 -0.07 -10.52 18.13
CA ARG A 135 0.31 -11.39 19.26
C ARG A 135 -0.77 -11.34 20.34
N LYS A 136 -1.01 -12.49 20.97
CA LYS A 136 -1.82 -12.62 22.20
C LYS A 136 -1.32 -11.71 23.31
#